data_AF-A0A659R2J7-F1
#
_entry.id   AF-A0A659R2J7-F1
#
_cell.length_a   1.000
_cell.length_b   1.000
_cell.length_c   1.000
_cell.angle_alpha   90.00
_cell.angle_beta   90.00
_cell.angle_gamma   90.00
#
_symmetry.space_group_name_H-M   'P 1'
#
loop_
_entity.id
_entity.type
_entity.pdbx_description
1 polymer ?
#
loop_
_entity_poly.entity_id
_entity_poly.type
_entity_poly.pdbx_seq_one_letter_code
_entity_poly.pdbx_strand_id
1 'polypeptide(L)'
;SNNKGINKLGGGLSAEALTEKDKADIQTAALIGVDYLAVSFPRCGEDLNYARRLARDAGCDAKIVAKVERAEAVCDQNAMDDIILASDVVMVARGDLGVGIGEPELVGMQKALIRRARQL
;
A
#
# COMPACT_ATOMS: atom_id res chain seq x y z
N SER A 1 -9.31 6.34 25.09
CA SER A 1 -9.24 7.54 24.23
C SER A 1 -10.04 7.30 22.96
N ASN A 2 -10.54 8.35 22.29
CA ASN A 2 -11.32 8.25 21.04
C ASN A 2 -10.43 7.98 19.82
N ASN A 3 -11.01 7.38 18.76
CA ASN A 3 -10.41 7.17 17.43
C ASN A 3 -9.10 6.35 17.39
N LYS A 4 -8.97 5.34 18.27
CA LYS A 4 -7.84 4.41 18.20
C LYS A 4 -8.06 3.43 17.03
N GLY A 5 -7.02 3.24 16.21
CA GLY A 5 -7.04 2.25 15.13
C GLY A 5 -7.17 0.83 15.67
N ILE A 6 -7.83 -0.03 14.89
CA ILE A 6 -8.02 -1.45 15.20
C ILE A 6 -7.33 -2.23 14.09
N ASN A 7 -6.47 -3.16 14.47
CA ASN A 7 -5.81 -4.09 13.57
C ASN A 7 -6.11 -5.53 14.01
N LYS A 8 -6.12 -6.45 13.05
CA LYS A 8 -6.34 -7.88 13.31
C LYS A 8 -5.04 -8.64 13.06
N LEU A 9 -4.60 -9.39 14.05
CA LEU A 9 -3.42 -10.25 13.93
C LEU A 9 -3.65 -11.30 12.84
N GLY A 10 -2.69 -11.43 11.91
CA GLY A 10 -2.81 -12.30 10.74
C GLY A 10 -3.66 -11.74 9.60
N GLY A 11 -4.12 -10.48 9.70
CA GLY A 11 -4.93 -9.82 8.66
C GLY A 11 -6.42 -10.19 8.70
N GLY A 12 -7.09 -10.08 7.57
CA GLY A 12 -8.49 -10.48 7.39
C GLY A 12 -9.51 -9.39 7.75
N LEU A 13 -9.15 -8.11 7.57
CA LEU A 13 -10.11 -7.00 7.56
C LEU A 13 -10.54 -6.71 6.12
N SER A 14 -11.83 -6.90 5.82
CA SER A 14 -12.40 -6.81 4.47
C SER A 14 -12.71 -5.37 4.00
N ALA A 15 -12.06 -4.36 4.57
CA ALA A 15 -12.22 -2.98 4.12
C ALA A 15 -11.71 -2.83 2.68
N GLU A 16 -12.44 -2.06 1.87
CA GLU A 16 -11.97 -1.61 0.56
C GLU A 16 -10.66 -0.83 0.70
N ALA A 17 -9.79 -0.92 -0.30
CA ALA A 17 -8.49 -0.24 -0.26
C ALA A 17 -8.61 1.28 -0.45
N LEU A 18 -9.61 1.75 -1.20
CA LEU A 18 -9.86 3.17 -1.44
C LEU A 18 -11.22 3.59 -0.91
N THR A 19 -11.23 4.50 0.06
CA THR A 19 -12.43 5.14 0.58
C THR A 19 -12.90 6.27 -0.33
N GLU A 20 -14.12 6.78 -0.12
CA GLU A 20 -14.60 7.98 -0.82
C GLU A 20 -13.70 9.21 -0.55
N LYS A 21 -13.11 9.29 0.64
CA LYS A 21 -12.13 10.33 0.97
C LYS A 21 -10.89 10.19 0.09
N ASP A 22 -10.37 8.98 -0.08
CA ASP A 22 -9.17 8.76 -0.91
C ASP A 22 -9.43 9.14 -2.37
N LYS A 23 -10.63 8.86 -2.90
CA LYS A 23 -11.02 9.26 -4.26
C LYS A 23 -11.02 10.79 -4.43
N ALA A 24 -11.51 11.53 -3.44
CA ALA A 24 -11.47 12.99 -3.43
C ALA A 24 -10.04 13.54 -3.27
N ASP A 25 -9.23 12.90 -2.44
CA ASP A 25 -7.84 13.30 -2.22
C ASP A 25 -6.97 13.02 -3.46
N ILE A 26 -7.27 11.99 -4.26
CA ILE A 26 -6.61 11.73 -5.55
C ILE A 26 -6.84 12.89 -6.52
N GLN A 27 -8.05 13.42 -6.60
CA GLN A 27 -8.35 14.61 -7.42
C GLN A 27 -7.59 15.83 -6.90
N THR A 28 -7.51 15.99 -5.57
CA THR A 28 -6.75 17.08 -4.95
C THR A 28 -5.25 16.95 -5.25
N ALA A 29 -4.69 15.75 -5.16
CA ALA A 29 -3.30 15.46 -5.49
C ALA A 29 -2.98 15.73 -6.98
N ALA A 30 -3.93 15.45 -7.87
CA ALA A 30 -3.82 15.77 -9.29
C ALA A 30 -3.73 17.29 -9.53
N LEU A 31 -4.58 18.08 -8.87
CA LEU A 31 -4.56 19.54 -8.97
C LEU A 31 -3.27 20.16 -8.41
N ILE A 32 -2.72 19.56 -7.35
CA ILE A 32 -1.42 19.97 -6.78
C ILE A 32 -0.26 19.62 -7.73
N GLY A 33 -0.41 18.57 -8.55
CA GLY A 33 0.65 18.10 -9.44
C GLY A 33 1.74 17.33 -8.69
N VAL A 34 1.34 16.44 -7.77
CA VAL A 34 2.31 15.66 -6.98
C VAL A 34 3.16 14.74 -7.84
N ASP A 35 4.44 14.57 -7.46
CA ASP A 35 5.34 13.63 -8.14
C ASP A 35 5.03 12.17 -7.78
N TYR A 36 4.60 11.94 -6.53
CA TYR A 36 4.31 10.62 -5.98
C TYR A 36 2.97 10.62 -5.26
N LEU A 37 2.21 9.54 -5.44
CA LEU A 37 0.93 9.29 -4.77
C LEU A 37 1.01 7.97 -4.01
N ALA A 38 0.92 8.02 -2.68
CA ALA A 38 0.99 6.84 -1.84
C ALA A 38 -0.40 6.24 -1.55
N VAL A 39 -0.55 4.94 -1.82
CA VAL A 39 -1.80 4.20 -1.60
C VAL A 39 -1.69 3.41 -0.31
N SER A 40 -2.62 3.65 0.62
CA SER A 40 -2.67 2.98 1.92
C SER A 40 -3.43 1.66 1.84
N PHE A 41 -3.02 0.68 2.63
CA PHE A 41 -3.68 -0.61 2.79
C PHE A 41 -4.05 -1.36 1.48
N PRO A 42 -3.23 -1.36 0.41
CA PRO A 42 -3.50 -2.20 -0.75
C PRO A 42 -3.45 -3.68 -0.36
N ARG A 43 -4.39 -4.48 -0.88
CA ARG A 43 -4.44 -5.94 -0.66
C ARG A 43 -3.73 -6.69 -1.79
N CYS A 44 -3.83 -6.16 -3.00
CA CYS A 44 -3.22 -6.69 -4.22
C CYS A 44 -2.87 -5.56 -5.19
N GLY A 45 -2.19 -5.89 -6.29
CA GLY A 45 -1.84 -4.97 -7.35
C GLY A 45 -3.05 -4.28 -7.99
N GLU A 46 -4.21 -4.92 -8.00
CA GLU A 46 -5.44 -4.32 -8.55
C GLU A 46 -5.93 -3.10 -7.75
N ASP A 47 -5.72 -3.07 -6.43
CA ASP A 47 -6.03 -1.88 -5.64
C ASP A 47 -5.14 -0.68 -6.06
N LEU A 48 -3.87 -0.95 -6.40
CA LEU A 48 -2.92 0.05 -6.90
C LEU A 48 -3.25 0.50 -8.32
N ASN A 49 -3.62 -0.43 -9.19
CA ASN A 49 -4.07 -0.15 -10.56
C ASN A 49 -5.34 0.71 -10.55
N TYR A 50 -6.25 0.44 -9.61
CA TYR A 50 -7.45 1.25 -9.46
C TYR A 50 -7.12 2.69 -9.03
N ALA A 51 -6.24 2.87 -8.03
CA ALA A 51 -5.77 4.20 -7.62
C ALA A 51 -5.08 4.94 -8.77
N ARG A 52 -4.22 4.25 -9.53
CA ARG A 52 -3.52 4.80 -10.71
C ARG A 52 -4.51 5.24 -11.79
N ARG A 53 -5.56 4.45 -12.04
CA ARG A 53 -6.59 4.82 -13.01
C ARG A 53 -7.34 6.08 -12.58
N LEU A 54 -7.75 6.16 -11.31
CA LEU A 54 -8.40 7.36 -10.79
C LEU A 54 -7.51 8.61 -10.89
N ALA A 55 -6.20 8.47 -10.63
CA ALA A 55 -5.25 9.56 -10.81
C ALA A 55 -5.15 9.99 -12.29
N ARG A 56 -5.05 9.04 -13.21
CA ARG A 56 -5.03 9.31 -14.66
C ARG A 56 -6.31 9.96 -15.16
N ASP A 57 -7.46 9.47 -14.71
CA ASP A 57 -8.78 10.04 -15.04
C ASP A 57 -8.87 11.51 -14.54
N ALA A 58 -8.15 11.87 -13.48
CA ALA A 58 -8.01 13.23 -12.97
C ALA A 58 -6.86 14.03 -13.61
N GLY A 59 -6.18 13.49 -14.64
CA GLY A 59 -5.07 14.15 -15.34
C GLY A 59 -3.72 14.09 -14.62
N CYS A 60 -3.52 13.11 -13.75
CA CYS A 60 -2.29 12.92 -12.97
C CYS A 60 -1.56 11.63 -13.32
N ASP A 61 -0.27 11.75 -13.67
CA ASP A 61 0.64 10.64 -13.95
C ASP A 61 1.68 10.42 -12.83
N ALA A 62 1.31 10.78 -11.58
CA ALA A 62 2.17 10.57 -10.42
C ALA A 62 2.61 9.11 -10.28
N LYS A 63 3.83 8.94 -9.78
CA LYS A 63 4.39 7.63 -9.46
C LYS A 63 3.68 7.04 -8.24
N ILE A 64 3.21 5.79 -8.35
CA ILE A 64 2.45 5.14 -7.28
C ILE A 64 3.40 4.55 -6.24
N VAL A 65 3.18 4.90 -4.97
CA VAL A 65 3.89 4.32 -3.82
C VAL A 65 2.96 3.32 -3.14
N ALA A 66 3.31 2.03 -3.15
CA ALA A 66 2.58 1.02 -2.40
C ALA A 66 3.00 1.03 -0.94
N LYS A 67 2.08 1.31 -0.02
CA LYS A 67 2.32 1.18 1.42
C LYS A 67 2.07 -0.26 1.84
N VAL A 68 3.13 -1.03 2.05
CA VAL A 68 3.04 -2.44 2.47
C VAL A 68 2.74 -2.48 3.96
N GLU A 69 1.45 -2.55 4.29
CA GLU A 69 0.87 -2.41 5.64
C GLU A 69 0.11 -3.65 6.10
N ARG A 70 -0.27 -4.51 5.15
CA ARG A 70 -1.14 -5.67 5.38
C ARG A 70 -0.34 -6.97 5.41
N ALA A 71 -0.73 -7.89 6.28
CA ALA A 71 -0.16 -9.24 6.31
C ALA A 71 -0.40 -9.97 4.99
N GLU A 72 -1.54 -9.71 4.34
CA GLU A 72 -1.92 -10.27 3.04
C GLU A 72 -0.97 -9.85 1.92
N ALA A 73 -0.37 -8.66 2.00
CA ALA A 73 0.58 -8.18 1.00
C ALA A 73 1.95 -8.89 1.09
N VAL A 74 2.18 -9.69 2.14
CA VAL A 74 3.46 -10.34 2.43
C VAL A 74 3.30 -11.81 2.84
N CYS A 75 2.12 -12.40 2.66
CA CYS A 75 1.84 -13.77 3.10
C CYS A 75 2.61 -14.82 2.28
N ASP A 76 2.95 -14.50 1.04
CA ASP A 76 3.83 -15.28 0.17
C ASP A 76 4.55 -14.38 -0.84
N GLN A 77 5.44 -14.97 -1.64
CA GLN A 77 6.24 -14.24 -2.62
C GLN A 77 5.40 -13.69 -3.77
N ASN A 78 4.32 -14.37 -4.17
CA ASN A 78 3.48 -13.94 -5.29
C ASN A 78 2.66 -12.70 -4.88
N ALA A 79 2.11 -12.69 -3.68
CA ALA A 79 1.41 -11.51 -3.14
C ALA A 79 2.34 -10.30 -3.01
N MET A 80 3.58 -10.53 -2.56
CA MET A 80 4.59 -9.49 -2.49
C MET A 80 4.93 -8.95 -3.89
N ASP A 81 5.19 -9.84 -4.85
CA ASP A 81 5.55 -9.47 -6.22
C ASP A 81 4.41 -8.74 -6.94
N ASP A 82 3.17 -9.16 -6.74
CA ASP A 82 1.96 -8.54 -7.29
C ASP A 82 1.85 -7.05 -6.88
N ILE A 83 2.07 -6.77 -5.59
CA ILE A 83 2.10 -5.39 -5.07
C ILE A 83 3.28 -4.60 -5.63
N ILE A 84 4.48 -5.19 -5.66
CA ILE A 84 5.70 -4.52 -6.12
C ILE A 84 5.56 -4.14 -7.60
N LEU A 85 5.15 -5.07 -8.46
CA LEU A 85 5.05 -4.88 -9.91
C LEU A 85 3.98 -3.86 -10.31
N ALA A 86 2.93 -3.68 -9.50
CA ALA A 86 1.91 -2.65 -9.73
C ALA A 86 2.33 -1.25 -9.23
N SER A 87 3.42 -1.17 -8.46
CA SER A 87 3.92 0.07 -7.85
C SER A 87 5.14 0.64 -8.60
N ASP A 88 5.36 1.95 -8.49
CA ASP A 88 6.64 2.57 -8.89
C ASP A 88 7.63 2.63 -7.72
N VAL A 89 7.12 2.65 -6.48
CA VAL A 89 7.91 2.69 -5.23
C VAL A 89 7.24 1.81 -4.18
N VAL A 90 8.05 1.13 -3.38
CA VAL A 90 7.59 0.36 -2.22
C VAL A 90 7.90 1.11 -0.93
N MET A 91 6.89 1.33 -0.09
CA MET A 91 7.05 1.86 1.27
C MET A 91 6.86 0.72 2.28
N VAL A 92 7.91 0.41 3.04
CA VAL A 92 7.83 -0.53 4.17
C VAL A 92 7.20 0.19 5.37
N ALA A 93 5.88 0.11 5.47
CA ALA A 93 5.10 0.80 6.49
C ALA A 93 5.01 -0.04 7.78
N ARG A 94 6.11 0.01 8.54
CA ARG A 94 6.40 -0.85 9.70
C ARG A 94 5.38 -0.83 10.84
N GLY A 95 4.64 0.28 11.01
CA GLY A 95 3.66 0.44 12.07
C GLY A 95 2.54 -0.61 11.98
N ASP A 96 1.66 -0.45 10.99
CA ASP A 96 0.55 -1.37 10.79
C ASP A 96 1.01 -2.79 10.39
N LEU A 97 2.06 -2.90 9.57
CA LEU A 97 2.58 -4.21 9.18
C LEU A 97 3.06 -5.00 10.40
N GLY A 98 3.80 -4.37 11.32
CA GLY A 98 4.29 -5.01 12.54
C GLY A 98 3.15 -5.47 13.46
N VAL A 99 2.03 -4.75 13.50
CA VAL A 99 0.83 -5.20 14.23
C VAL A 99 0.18 -6.41 13.54
N GLY A 100 0.21 -6.46 12.20
CA GLY A 100 -0.37 -7.55 11.41
C GLY A 100 0.41 -8.86 11.46
N ILE A 101 1.75 -8.82 11.38
CA ILE A 101 2.62 -10.02 11.30
C ILE A 101 3.41 -10.31 12.59
N GLY A 102 3.42 -9.37 13.54
CA GLY A 102 4.26 -9.42 14.74
C GLY A 102 5.60 -8.71 14.57
N GLU A 103 6.03 -8.00 15.61
CA GLU A 103 7.30 -7.25 15.61
C GLU A 103 8.55 -8.10 15.32
N PRO A 104 8.68 -9.35 15.79
CA PRO A 104 9.86 -10.17 15.48
C PRO A 104 10.00 -10.48 13.97
N GLU A 105 8.88 -10.77 13.30
CA GLU A 105 8.88 -11.11 11.87
C GLU A 105 9.16 -9.89 10.97
N LEU A 106 8.88 -8.70 11.47
CA LEU A 106 9.03 -7.44 10.74
C LEU A 106 10.46 -7.18 10.26
N VAL A 107 11.47 -7.59 11.02
CA VAL A 107 12.89 -7.38 10.65
C VAL A 107 13.24 -8.18 9.39
N GLY A 108 12.81 -9.43 9.32
CA GLY A 108 13.00 -10.29 8.14
C GLY A 108 12.23 -9.75 6.96
N MET A 109 10.95 -9.41 7.17
CA MET A 109 10.07 -8.92 6.12
C MET A 109 10.54 -7.60 5.50
N GLN A 110 10.99 -6.65 6.33
CA GLN A 110 11.56 -5.38 5.85
C GLN A 110 12.75 -5.63 4.90
N LYS A 111 13.66 -6.54 5.26
CA LYS A 111 14.83 -6.86 4.42
C LYS A 111 14.42 -7.55 3.12
N ALA A 112 13.44 -8.45 3.19
CA ALA A 112 12.89 -9.13 2.01
C ALA A 112 12.28 -8.13 1.02
N LEU A 113 11.39 -7.25 1.49
CA LEU A 113 10.75 -6.22 0.68
C LEU A 113 11.76 -5.28 0.01
N ILE A 114 12.72 -4.74 0.78
CA ILE A 114 13.77 -3.86 0.24
C ILE A 114 14.58 -4.58 -0.84
N ARG A 115 14.94 -5.84 -0.60
CA ARG A 115 15.70 -6.62 -1.59
C ARG A 115 14.88 -6.88 -2.84
N ARG A 116 13.63 -7.30 -2.70
CA ARG A 116 12.78 -7.67 -3.83
C ARG A 116 12.42 -6.47 -4.70
N ALA A 117 12.11 -5.33 -4.09
CA ALA A 117 11.81 -4.08 -4.78
C ALA A 117 12.99 -3.52 -5.61
N ARG A 118 14.22 -3.96 -5.33
CA ARG A 118 15.42 -3.59 -6.13
C ARG A 118 15.71 -4.58 -7.26
N GLN A 119 15.06 -5.73 -7.26
CA GLN A 119 15.29 -6.82 -8.21
C GLN A 119 14.25 -6.86 -9.33
N LEU A 120 13.03 -6.42 -9.02
CA LEU A 120 11.93 -6.22 -9.96
C LEU A 120 11.95 -4.76 -10.45
#